data_AF-A0A430PXT7-F1
#
_entry.id   AF-A0A430PXT7-F1
#
_cell.length_a   1.000
_cell.length_b   1.000
_cell.length_c   1.000
_cell.angle_alpha   90.00
_cell.angle_beta   90.00
_cell.angle_gamma   90.00
#
_symmetry.space_group_name_H-M   'P 1'
#
loop_
_entity.id
_entity.type
_entity.pdbx_description
1 polymer ?
#
loop_
_entity_poly.entity_id
_entity_poly.type
_entity_poly.pdbx_seq_one_letter_code
_entity_poly.pdbx_strand_id
1 'polypeptide(L)' 'MTNYYLPGSFEITVNGNLIFSKLKCGRFPSTEAIISELINIENGETPREVNEYESSNCNLL' A
#
# COMPACT_ATOMS: atom_id res chain seq x y z
N MET A 1 -22.06 -5.81 0.31
CA MET A 1 -21.31 -5.20 -0.80
C MET A 1 -20.30 -6.22 -1.27
N THR A 2 -20.34 -6.61 -2.55
CA THR A 2 -19.39 -7.57 -3.12
C THR A 2 -18.18 -6.79 -3.61
N ASN A 3 -17.01 -7.00 -2.99
CA ASN A 3 -15.76 -6.37 -3.43
C ASN A 3 -15.27 -7.07 -4.70
N TYR A 4 -15.37 -6.40 -5.85
CA TYR A 4 -14.79 -6.86 -7.10
C TYR A 4 -13.30 -6.48 -7.12
N TYR A 5 -12.43 -7.46 -6.87
CA TYR A 5 -10.99 -7.28 -7.03
C TYR A 5 -10.63 -7.49 -8.50
N LEU A 6 -9.93 -6.52 -9.10
CA LEU A 6 -9.44 -6.65 -10.46
C LEU A 6 -8.28 -7.65 -10.50
N PRO A 7 -8.19 -8.53 -11.52
CA PRO A 7 -7.06 -9.43 -11.67
C PRO A 7 -5.73 -8.67 -11.62
N GLY A 8 -4.81 -9.07 -10.73
CA GLY A 8 -3.50 -8.43 -10.56
C GLY A 8 -3.49 -7.19 -9.64
N SER A 9 -4.64 -6.82 -9.04
CA SER A 9 -4.69 -5.74 -8.04
C SER A 9 -3.96 -6.14 -6.74
N PHE A 10 -3.35 -5.16 -6.09
CA PHE A 10 -2.83 -5.30 -4.74
C PHE A 10 -3.14 -3.99 -4.01
N GLU A 11 -4.15 -4.04 -3.15
CA GLU A 11 -4.77 -2.88 -2.53
C GLU A 11 -4.70 -3.05 -1.02
N ILE A 12 -4.16 -2.06 -0.31
CA ILE A 12 -4.09 -2.09 1.16
C ILE A 12 -5.11 -1.09 1.70
N THR A 13 -6.05 -1.60 2.49
CA THR A 13 -7.07 -0.80 3.16
C THR A 13 -6.98 -0.96 4.67
N VAL A 14 -7.05 0.14 5.41
CA VAL A 14 -7.06 0.15 6.88
C VAL A 14 -8.30 0.90 7.34
N ASN A 15 -9.13 0.27 8.18
CA ASN A 15 -10.42 0.80 8.64
C ASN A 15 -11.33 1.28 7.49
N GLY A 16 -11.30 0.59 6.34
CA GLY A 16 -12.08 0.92 5.15
C GLY A 16 -11.48 2.04 4.28
N ASN A 17 -10.38 2.67 4.69
CA ASN A 17 -9.67 3.68 3.90
C ASN A 17 -8.56 3.02 3.09
N LEU A 18 -8.51 3.31 1.78
CA LEU A 18 -7.45 2.86 0.90
C LEU A 18 -6.17 3.65 1.19
N ILE A 19 -5.12 2.95 1.65
CA ILE A 19 -3.81 3.56 1.94
C ILE A 19 -2.76 3.23 0.86
N PHE A 20 -2.98 2.20 0.05
CA PHE A 20 -2.09 1.86 -1.06
C PHE A 20 -2.83 1.19 -2.21
N SER A 21 -2.44 1.51 -3.45
CA SER A 21 -2.96 0.87 -4.65
C SER A 21 -1.87 0.53 -5.66
N LYS A 22 -1.59 -0.75 -5.87
CA LYS A 22 -0.68 -1.19 -6.93
C LYS A 22 -1.19 -0.79 -8.31
N LEU A 23 -2.51 -0.75 -8.52
CA LEU A 23 -3.06 -0.32 -9.81
C LEU A 23 -2.78 1.15 -10.10
N LYS A 24 -2.75 2.02 -9.08
CA LYS A 24 -2.35 3.42 -9.24
C LYS A 24 -0.84 3.57 -9.42
N CYS A 25 -0.07 2.83 -8.63
CA CYS A 25 1.36 3.04 -8.49
C CYS A 25 2.23 2.23 -9.47
N GLY A 26 1.67 1.15 -10.04
CA GLY A 26 2.36 0.22 -10.93
C GLY A 26 3.41 -0.67 -10.27
N ARG A 27 3.63 -0.54 -8.95
CA ARG A 27 4.68 -1.26 -8.18
C ARG A 27 4.14 -1.68 -6.81
N PHE A 28 4.91 -2.52 -6.11
CA PHE A 28 4.62 -2.89 -4.72
C PHE A 28 5.12 -1.80 -3.76
N PRO A 29 4.44 -1.59 -2.61
CA PRO A 29 4.86 -0.61 -1.62
C PRO A 29 6.16 -1.04 -0.94
N SER A 30 6.91 -0.08 -0.39
CA SER A 30 7.94 -0.37 0.61
C SER A 30 7.28 -0.93 1.87
N THR A 31 7.85 -2.03 2.37
CA THR A 31 7.37 -2.67 3.60
C THR A 31 7.46 -1.72 4.78
N GLU A 32 8.57 -1.00 4.91
CA GLU A 32 8.84 -0.05 5.98
C GLU A 32 7.84 1.09 5.96
N ALA A 33 7.55 1.63 4.77
CA ALA A 33 6.60 2.72 4.60
C ALA A 33 5.18 2.33 5.04
N ILE A 34 4.75 1.11 4.72
CA ILE A 34 3.45 0.58 5.19
C ILE A 34 3.43 0.43 6.71
N ILE A 35 4.49 -0.12 7.30
CA ILE A 35 4.57 -0.28 8.77
C ILE A 35 4.53 1.08 9.48
N SER A 36 5.30 2.06 8.99
CA SER A 36 5.28 3.42 9.55
C SER A 36 3.89 4.04 9.49
N GLU A 37 3.18 3.87 8.37
CA GLU A 37 1.81 4.39 8.24
C GLU A 37 0.84 3.68 9.21
N LEU A 38 0.96 2.36 9.37
CA LEU A 38 0.14 1.62 10.33
C LEU A 38 0.37 2.08 11.77
N ILE A 39 1.61 2.37 12.16
CA ILE A 39 1.94 2.93 13.48
C ILE A 39 1.31 4.32 13.67
N ASN A 40 1.34 5.18 12.66
CA ASN A 40 0.69 6.50 12.72
C ASN A 40 -0.82 6.37 12.93
N ILE A 41 -1.45 5.45 12.19
CA ILE A 41 -2.89 5.17 12.32
C ILE A 41 -3.22 4.62 13.71
N GLU A 42 -2.41 3.71 14.25
CA GLU A 42 -2.58 3.19 15.61
C GLU A 42 -2.51 4.30 16.67
N ASN A 43 -1.65 5.30 16.47
CA ASN A 43 -1.54 6.47 17.33
C ASN A 43 -2.68 7.50 17.17
N GLY A 44 -3.66 7.23 16.31
CA GLY A 44 -4.83 8.06 16.10
C GLY A 44 -4.70 9.07 14.96
N GLU A 45 -3.64 9.01 14.15
CA GLU A 45 -3.57 9.79 12.92
C GLU A 45 -4.53 9.25 11.86
N THR A 46 -5.01 10.13 11.00
CA THR A 46 -5.85 9.74 9.86
C THR A 46 -5.01 9.04 8.78
N PRO A 47 -5.48 7.90 8.22
CA PRO A 47 -4.76 7.18 7.18
C PRO A 47 -4.40 8.06 5.97
N ARG A 48 -3.16 7.98 5.52
CA ARG A 48 -2.61 8.68 4.35
C ARG A 48 -2.24 7.69 3.25
N GLU A 49 -2.18 8.18 2.02
CA GLU A 49 -1.76 7.39 0.87
C GLU A 49 -0.23 7.20 0.91
N VAL A 50 0.21 5.94 0.95
CA VAL A 50 1.61 5.55 0.90
C VAL A 50 2.06 5.49 -0.55
N ASN A 51 3.08 6.27 -0.90
CA ASN A 51 3.63 6.37 -2.25
C ASN A 51 5.12 5.97 -2.31
N GLU A 52 5.64 5.34 -1.26
CA GLU A 52 6.98 4.77 -1.24
C GLU A 52 6.96 3.32 -1.70
N TYR A 53 7.91 2.95 -2.55
CA TYR A 53 7.96 1.66 -3.21
C TYR A 53 9.30 1.01 -2.98
N GLU A 54 9.31 -0.33 -2.96
CA GLU A 54 10.55 -1.11 -2.95
C GLU A 54 11.46 -0.64 -4.08
N SER A 55 12.67 -0.19 -3.72
CA SER A 55 13.69 0.08 -4.71
C SER A 55 14.04 -1.25 -5.38
N SER A 56 13.74 -1.38 -6.66
CA SER A 56 14.09 -2.60 -7.39
C SER A 56 15.61 -2.65 -7.56
N ASN A 57 16.31 -3.34 -6.66
CA ASN A 57 17.60 -3.95 -6.95
C ASN A 57 17.34 -5.14 -7.90
N CYS A 58 16.88 -4.84 -9.12
CA CYS A 58 16.83 -5.82 -10.19
C CYS A 58 18.26 -6.16 -10.57
N ASN A 59 18.84 -7.17 -9.91
CA ASN A 59 19.82 -8.00 -10.59
C ASN A 59 19.02 -8.79 -11.62
N LEU A 60 19.03 -8.34 -12.87
CA LEU A 60 18.61 -9.15 -14.00
C LEU A 60 19.57 -10.35 -14.02
N LEU A 61 19.10 -11.50 -13.55
CA LEU A 61 19.82 -12.77 -13.66
C LEU A 61 19.63 -13.34 -15.07
#